data_AF-A0A0C1FBQ4-F1
#
_entry.id   AF-A0A0C1FBQ4-F1
#
_cell.length_a   1.000
_cell.length_b   1.000
_cell.length_c   1.000
_cell.angle_alpha   90.00
_cell.angle_beta   90.00
_cell.angle_gamma   90.00
#
_symmetry.space_group_name_H-M   'P 1'
#
loop_
_entity.id
_entity.type
_entity.pdbx_description
1 polymer ?
#
loop_
_entity_poly.entity_id
_entity_poly.type
_entity_poly.pdbx_seq_one_letter_code
_entity_poly.pdbx_strand_id
1 'polypeptide(L)'
;MKITITFILLTLLMSCTENKAQKKEVSNAEFVLSDCGGSYKGKPLPFGRPIEEWEKLFGKPTRKQYNAVFIWDNLGVIIENNETTKDDEYSPDYEIRRYDQLYIFFSNLDSPEGQKGNLKFANGRKSENEILKQYTVEELKSTGVEERVRIRYAKNGENYKSNYIYPYKQYTKSISIDGSAINPGMSLKELNKNRKSKDLEILSFRDNNLDGNNQWGDTKEEDGEYWNNEKRDMCPSKSTFTRNIAQFSNHELEFIKVEYYDKKENK
;
A
#
# COMPACT_ATOMS: atom_id res chain seq x y z
N MET A 1 -12.13 41.41 -22.98
CA MET A 1 -10.75 41.07 -23.38
C MET A 1 -9.73 41.14 -22.24
N LYS A 2 -9.73 42.17 -21.36
CA LYS A 2 -8.82 42.23 -20.19
C LYS A 2 -9.06 41.11 -19.14
N ILE A 3 -10.31 40.77 -18.85
CA ILE A 3 -10.67 39.70 -17.89
C ILE A 3 -10.19 38.32 -18.38
N THR A 4 -10.27 38.06 -19.69
CA THR A 4 -9.87 36.78 -20.30
C THR A 4 -8.35 36.57 -20.24
N ILE A 5 -7.55 37.63 -20.43
CA ILE A 5 -6.08 37.55 -20.34
C ILE A 5 -5.64 37.30 -18.90
N THR A 6 -6.27 37.94 -17.91
CA THR A 6 -5.97 37.69 -16.48
C THR A 6 -6.29 36.25 -16.06
N PHE A 7 -7.40 35.68 -16.57
CA PHE A 7 -7.78 34.30 -16.27
C PHE A 7 -6.80 33.27 -16.87
N ILE A 8 -6.35 33.50 -18.11
CA ILE A 8 -5.34 32.64 -18.78
C ILE A 8 -3.98 32.74 -18.05
N LEU A 9 -3.60 33.92 -17.57
CA LEU A 9 -2.35 34.10 -16.83
C LEU A 9 -2.38 33.41 -15.46
N LEU A 10 -3.52 33.44 -14.76
CA LEU A 10 -3.70 32.74 -13.48
C LEU A 10 -3.62 31.22 -13.65
N THR A 11 -4.24 30.66 -14.69
CA THR A 11 -4.19 29.21 -14.94
C THR A 11 -2.77 28.74 -15.28
N LEU A 12 -2.05 29.48 -16.12
CA LEU A 12 -0.64 29.19 -16.45
C LEU A 12 0.28 29.21 -15.22
N LEU A 13 0.10 30.17 -14.30
CA LEU A 13 0.89 30.27 -13.07
C LEU A 13 0.61 29.12 -12.10
N MET A 14 -0.66 28.70 -11.97
CA MET A 14 -1.02 27.55 -11.14
C MET A 14 -0.45 26.24 -11.71
N SER A 15 -0.55 26.01 -13.02
CA SER A 15 0.01 24.80 -13.66
C SER A 15 1.53 24.71 -13.53
N CYS A 16 2.25 25.84 -13.64
CA CYS A 16 3.70 25.88 -13.44
C CYS A 16 4.11 25.56 -12.00
N THR A 17 3.30 25.95 -11.01
CA THR A 17 3.58 25.73 -9.58
C THR A 17 3.34 24.28 -9.20
N GLU A 18 2.21 23.70 -9.64
CA GLU A 18 1.91 22.27 -9.46
C GLU A 18 3.01 21.38 -10.08
N ASN A 19 3.48 21.70 -11.29
CA ASN A 19 4.57 20.96 -11.94
C ASN A 19 5.91 21.03 -11.19
N LYS A 20 6.24 22.17 -10.59
CA LYS A 20 7.47 22.31 -9.77
C LYS A 20 7.37 21.51 -8.47
N ALA A 21 6.20 21.52 -7.81
CA ALA A 21 5.96 20.75 -6.60
C ALA A 21 6.09 19.24 -6.87
N GLN A 22 5.42 18.75 -7.92
CA GLN A 22 5.50 17.36 -8.35
C GLN A 22 6.94 16.92 -8.69
N LYS A 23 7.72 17.75 -9.39
CA LYS A 23 9.14 17.43 -9.67
C LYS A 23 9.97 17.31 -8.39
N LYS A 24 9.71 18.18 -7.41
CA LYS A 24 10.41 18.17 -6.11
C LYS A 24 10.04 16.94 -5.27
N GLU A 25 8.78 16.53 -5.29
CA GLU A 25 8.33 15.32 -4.58
C GLU A 25 8.95 14.06 -5.17
N VAL A 26 8.95 13.93 -6.50
CA VAL A 26 9.61 12.81 -7.19
C VAL A 26 11.11 12.76 -6.88
N SER A 27 11.80 13.92 -6.88
CA SER A 27 13.24 13.94 -6.56
C SER A 27 13.55 13.58 -5.11
N ASN A 28 12.59 13.75 -4.21
CA ASN A 28 12.74 13.44 -2.78
C ASN A 28 12.16 12.06 -2.41
N ALA A 29 11.53 11.37 -3.36
CA ALA A 29 10.94 10.05 -3.13
C ALA A 29 12.04 9.03 -2.81
N GLU A 30 11.94 8.38 -1.66
CA GLU A 30 12.91 7.34 -1.31
C GLU A 30 12.63 6.07 -2.10
N PHE A 31 11.36 5.75 -2.35
CA PHE A 31 10.96 4.68 -3.27
C PHE A 31 10.68 5.26 -4.65
N VAL A 32 11.37 4.72 -5.67
CA VAL A 32 11.12 5.01 -7.08
C VAL A 32 10.81 3.69 -7.78
N LEU A 33 9.58 3.54 -8.24
CA LEU A 33 9.00 2.31 -8.77
C LEU A 33 8.59 2.49 -10.24
N SER A 34 8.58 1.38 -10.95
CA SER A 34 8.14 1.25 -12.34
C SER A 34 7.70 -0.19 -12.55
N ASP A 35 7.30 -0.53 -13.77
CA ASP A 35 6.98 -1.93 -14.10
C ASP A 35 8.25 -2.76 -14.39
N CYS A 36 9.42 -2.12 -14.49
CA CYS A 36 10.72 -2.76 -14.70
C CYS A 36 11.50 -2.99 -13.38
N GLY A 37 10.84 -2.88 -12.23
CA GLY A 37 11.41 -2.89 -10.89
C GLY A 37 11.43 -1.51 -10.23
N GLY A 38 12.24 -1.36 -9.18
CA GLY A 38 12.36 -0.10 -8.46
C GLY A 38 13.61 0.03 -7.61
N SER A 39 13.71 1.13 -6.87
CA SER A 39 14.82 1.43 -5.98
C SER A 39 14.33 2.03 -4.66
N TYR A 40 15.13 1.85 -3.61
CA TYR A 40 15.01 2.53 -2.33
C TYR A 40 16.29 3.34 -2.05
N LYS A 41 16.16 4.66 -1.88
CA LYS A 41 17.28 5.60 -1.69
C LYS A 41 18.37 5.43 -2.76
N GLY A 42 17.95 5.24 -4.01
CA GLY A 42 18.83 5.03 -5.17
C GLY A 42 19.45 3.63 -5.28
N LYS A 43 19.21 2.73 -4.33
CA LYS A 43 19.67 1.33 -4.41
C LYS A 43 18.57 0.42 -4.98
N PRO A 44 18.86 -0.49 -5.92
CA PRO A 44 17.85 -1.38 -6.49
C PRO A 44 17.14 -2.22 -5.43
N LEU A 45 15.81 -2.38 -5.56
CA LEU A 45 15.03 -3.30 -4.73
C LEU A 45 15.31 -4.75 -5.15
N PRO A 46 15.60 -5.65 -4.20
CA PRO A 46 16.04 -7.01 -4.48
C PRO A 46 14.85 -7.96 -4.64
N PHE A 47 13.88 -7.61 -5.49
CA PHE A 47 12.75 -8.49 -5.81
C PHE A 47 13.22 -9.86 -6.33
N GLY A 48 12.54 -10.91 -5.90
CA GLY A 48 12.89 -12.29 -6.24
C GLY A 48 14.17 -12.79 -5.57
N ARG A 49 14.73 -12.06 -4.59
CA ARG A 49 15.89 -12.46 -3.80
C ARG A 49 15.49 -12.89 -2.38
N PRO A 50 16.37 -13.61 -1.68
CA PRO A 50 16.22 -13.91 -0.25
C PRO A 50 16.13 -12.69 0.64
N ILE A 51 15.57 -12.87 1.84
CA ILE A 51 15.30 -11.78 2.78
C ILE A 51 16.57 -11.04 3.21
N GLU A 52 17.72 -11.71 3.22
CA GLU A 52 19.02 -11.14 3.58
C GLU A 52 19.41 -9.98 2.65
N GLU A 53 19.01 -10.02 1.38
CA GLU A 53 19.24 -8.91 0.46
C GLU A 53 18.36 -7.70 0.80
N TRP A 54 17.13 -7.94 1.29
CA TRP A 54 16.25 -6.88 1.79
C TRP A 54 16.78 -6.27 3.08
N GLU A 55 17.33 -7.09 3.98
CA GLU A 55 17.93 -6.63 5.23
C GLU A 55 19.16 -5.73 5.01
N LYS A 56 19.92 -5.93 3.93
CA LYS A 56 21.01 -5.00 3.54
C LYS A 56 20.50 -3.60 3.21
N LEU A 57 19.23 -3.46 2.80
CA LEU A 57 18.61 -2.16 2.50
C LEU A 57 17.89 -1.56 3.71
N PHE A 58 17.12 -2.37 4.43
CA PHE A 58 16.21 -1.89 5.48
C PHE A 58 16.72 -2.14 6.90
N GLY A 59 17.81 -2.88 7.07
CA GLY A 59 18.23 -3.45 8.37
C GLY A 59 17.42 -4.70 8.72
N LYS A 60 17.58 -5.20 9.94
CA LYS A 60 16.80 -6.35 10.42
C LYS A 60 15.31 -6.00 10.56
N PRO A 61 14.38 -6.93 10.24
CA PRO A 61 12.95 -6.73 10.45
C PRO A 61 12.65 -6.55 11.95
N THR A 62 11.65 -5.73 12.28
CA THR A 62 11.18 -5.57 13.66
C THR A 62 10.43 -6.82 14.12
N ARG A 63 9.62 -7.40 13.23
CA ARG A 63 8.79 -8.58 13.51
C ARG A 63 8.74 -9.51 12.31
N LYS A 64 8.43 -10.77 12.59
CA LYS A 64 8.13 -11.80 11.59
C LYS A 64 6.75 -12.38 11.90
N GLN A 65 5.94 -12.62 10.88
CA GLN A 65 4.67 -13.32 10.98
C GLN A 65 4.58 -14.46 9.97
N TYR A 66 3.87 -15.53 10.34
CA TYR A 66 3.53 -16.67 9.47
C TYR A 66 4.69 -17.27 8.66
N ASN A 67 5.91 -17.20 9.18
CA ASN A 67 7.17 -17.58 8.52
C ASN A 67 7.52 -16.86 7.18
N ALA A 68 6.58 -16.15 6.57
CA ALA A 68 6.70 -15.58 5.23
C ALA A 68 6.55 -14.05 5.18
N VAL A 69 6.19 -13.39 6.29
CA VAL A 69 5.97 -11.94 6.35
C VAL A 69 7.00 -11.29 7.26
N PHE A 70 7.75 -10.33 6.73
CA PHE A 70 8.81 -9.61 7.41
C PHE A 70 8.43 -8.13 7.51
N ILE A 71 8.38 -7.61 8.73
CA ILE A 71 7.75 -6.32 9.02
C ILE A 71 8.79 -5.37 9.59
N TRP A 72 9.01 -4.24 8.91
CA TRP A 72 9.80 -3.12 9.40
C TRP A 72 8.87 -2.06 9.95
N ASP A 73 8.46 -2.23 11.21
CA ASP A 73 7.49 -1.35 11.89
C ASP A 73 7.88 0.13 11.84
N ASN A 74 9.19 0.43 11.90
CA ASN A 74 9.68 1.79 11.90
C ASN A 74 9.69 2.44 10.50
N LEU A 75 9.66 1.63 9.45
CA LEU A 75 9.66 2.10 8.06
C LEU A 75 8.24 2.17 7.48
N GLY A 76 7.28 1.44 8.05
CA GLY A 76 5.95 1.33 7.42
C GLY A 76 5.95 0.40 6.22
N VAL A 77 6.77 -0.65 6.25
CA VAL A 77 6.98 -1.57 5.13
C VAL A 77 6.88 -3.02 5.57
N ILE A 78 6.29 -3.86 4.73
CA ILE A 78 6.39 -5.32 4.85
C ILE A 78 6.93 -5.92 3.55
N ILE A 79 7.62 -7.04 3.69
CA ILE A 79 7.98 -7.94 2.61
C ILE A 79 7.28 -9.27 2.85
N GLU A 80 6.61 -9.77 1.83
CA GLU A 80 5.80 -10.99 1.86
C GLU A 80 6.19 -11.90 0.68
N ASN A 81 5.95 -13.20 0.86
CA ASN A 81 5.91 -14.17 -0.22
C ASN A 81 4.61 -14.98 -0.16
N ASN A 82 3.84 -14.96 -1.26
CA ASN A 82 2.54 -15.63 -1.33
C ASN A 82 2.58 -17.05 -1.91
N GLU A 83 3.69 -17.46 -2.52
CA GLU A 83 3.80 -18.70 -3.30
C GLU A 83 4.62 -19.81 -2.61
N THR A 84 4.31 -20.10 -1.36
CA THR A 84 4.83 -21.33 -0.75
C THR A 84 3.70 -22.06 -0.07
N THR A 85 3.10 -22.97 -0.82
CA THR A 85 2.34 -24.07 -0.24
C THR A 85 3.32 -25.09 0.34
N LYS A 86 2.85 -25.93 1.24
CA LYS A 86 3.67 -26.99 1.87
C LYS A 86 4.31 -27.95 0.84
N ASP A 87 3.79 -27.98 -0.38
CA ASP A 87 4.04 -29.01 -1.39
C ASP A 87 4.97 -28.54 -2.54
N ASP A 88 5.53 -27.33 -2.46
CA ASP A 88 6.46 -26.81 -3.47
C ASP A 88 7.86 -27.46 -3.37
N GLU A 89 8.46 -27.84 -4.51
CA GLU A 89 9.84 -28.40 -4.63
C GLU A 89 10.92 -27.43 -4.11
N TYR A 90 10.56 -26.17 -3.91
CA TYR A 90 11.43 -25.09 -3.43
C TYR A 90 11.54 -25.13 -1.91
N SER A 91 12.73 -25.44 -1.40
CA SER A 91 12.95 -25.73 0.02
C SER A 91 12.42 -24.61 0.96
N PRO A 92 11.69 -24.96 2.04
CA PRO A 92 10.92 -24.03 2.89
C PRO A 92 11.75 -23.14 3.83
N ASP A 93 13.08 -23.11 3.67
CA ASP A 93 13.95 -22.28 4.51
C ASP A 93 13.87 -20.79 4.09
N TYR A 94 13.75 -19.89 5.07
CA TYR A 94 13.61 -18.46 4.82
C TYR A 94 14.88 -17.86 4.19
N GLU A 95 16.03 -18.50 4.35
CA GLU A 95 17.33 -18.06 3.82
C GLU A 95 17.46 -18.23 2.30
N ILE A 96 16.60 -19.04 1.68
CA ILE A 96 16.61 -19.30 0.23
C ILE A 96 15.30 -18.90 -0.45
N ARG A 97 14.26 -18.56 0.33
CA ARG A 97 12.94 -18.18 -0.18
C ARG A 97 13.01 -16.88 -0.98
N ARG A 98 12.40 -16.85 -2.17
CA ARG A 98 12.28 -15.62 -2.95
C ARG A 98 11.15 -14.77 -2.37
N TYR A 99 11.41 -13.49 -2.16
CA TYR A 99 10.37 -12.54 -1.76
C TYR A 99 9.99 -11.65 -2.94
N ASP A 100 8.69 -11.62 -3.21
CA ASP A 100 8.11 -11.09 -4.43
C ASP A 100 7.09 -9.98 -4.17
N GLN A 101 6.69 -9.74 -2.92
CA GLN A 101 5.74 -8.68 -2.59
C GLN A 101 6.31 -7.67 -1.60
N LEU A 102 6.28 -6.40 -2.00
CA LEU A 102 6.57 -5.25 -1.15
C LEU A 102 5.28 -4.48 -0.89
N TYR A 103 4.99 -4.18 0.38
CA TYR A 103 3.94 -3.23 0.71
C TYR A 103 4.54 -2.02 1.43
N ILE A 104 4.06 -0.83 1.06
CA ILE A 104 4.40 0.45 1.68
C ILE A 104 3.10 1.02 2.24
N PHE A 105 2.96 1.01 3.57
CA PHE A 105 1.73 1.34 4.28
C PHE A 105 1.64 2.83 4.60
N PHE A 106 0.59 3.49 4.10
CA PHE A 106 0.22 4.86 4.45
C PHE A 106 -0.79 4.91 5.59
N SER A 107 -1.48 3.80 5.86
CA SER A 107 -2.37 3.60 7.01
C SER A 107 -1.91 2.45 7.90
N ASN A 108 -2.30 2.49 9.18
CA ASN A 108 -2.04 1.43 10.15
C ASN A 108 -3.21 1.32 11.14
N LEU A 109 -3.13 0.39 12.08
CA LEU A 109 -4.20 0.14 13.06
C LEU A 109 -4.59 1.34 13.93
N ASP A 110 -3.71 2.35 14.04
CA ASP A 110 -3.95 3.57 14.81
C ASP A 110 -4.46 4.72 13.92
N SER A 111 -4.50 4.56 12.59
CA SER A 111 -5.08 5.54 11.66
C SER A 111 -6.60 5.63 11.84
N PRO A 112 -7.26 6.72 11.38
CA PRO A 112 -8.72 6.87 11.49
C PRO A 112 -9.48 5.65 10.97
N GLU A 113 -9.09 5.14 9.80
CA GLU A 113 -9.71 3.96 9.19
C GLU A 113 -9.31 2.64 9.88
N GLY A 114 -8.09 2.57 10.42
CA GLY A 114 -7.66 1.49 11.30
C GLY A 114 -8.49 1.36 12.57
N GLN A 115 -8.81 2.49 13.21
CA GLN A 115 -9.61 2.51 14.42
C GLN A 115 -11.06 2.11 14.15
N LYS A 116 -11.60 2.41 12.97
CA LYS A 116 -12.95 2.02 12.55
C LYS A 116 -13.04 0.57 12.05
N GLY A 117 -11.90 -0.09 11.84
CA GLY A 117 -11.83 -1.46 11.34
C GLY A 117 -12.10 -1.57 9.84
N ASN A 118 -11.73 -0.56 9.05
CA ASN A 118 -11.99 -0.51 7.60
C ASN A 118 -10.78 -0.92 6.75
N LEU A 119 -9.65 -1.24 7.37
CA LEU A 119 -8.43 -1.61 6.66
C LEU A 119 -8.52 -3.03 6.09
N LYS A 120 -7.98 -3.25 4.90
CA LYS A 120 -8.07 -4.52 4.15
C LYS A 120 -7.77 -5.76 5.00
N PHE A 121 -6.65 -5.78 5.69
CA PHE A 121 -6.15 -6.93 6.46
C PHE A 121 -6.57 -6.92 7.94
N ALA A 122 -7.35 -5.92 8.35
CA ALA A 122 -7.88 -5.80 9.70
C ALA A 122 -9.38 -5.45 9.67
N ASN A 123 -10.08 -5.87 8.62
CA ASN A 123 -11.48 -5.55 8.43
C ASN A 123 -12.32 -6.06 9.61
N GLY A 124 -13.18 -5.21 10.14
CA GLY A 124 -13.99 -5.47 11.34
C GLY A 124 -13.25 -5.30 12.68
N ARG A 125 -11.92 -5.20 12.70
CA ARG A 125 -11.15 -4.96 13.94
C ARG A 125 -11.15 -3.46 14.30
N LYS A 126 -12.21 -3.02 14.96
CA LYS A 126 -12.32 -1.68 15.56
C LYS A 126 -11.28 -1.45 16.67
N SER A 127 -11.03 -0.22 17.08
CA SER A 127 -10.26 0.07 18.30
C SER A 127 -11.12 -0.17 19.56
N GLU A 128 -10.48 -0.33 20.72
CA GLU A 128 -11.19 -0.41 22.00
C GLU A 128 -12.15 0.77 22.18
N ASN A 129 -11.69 1.98 21.90
CA ASN A 129 -12.48 3.20 22.00
C ASN A 129 -13.70 3.18 21.06
N GLU A 130 -13.52 2.75 19.80
CA GLU A 130 -14.64 2.67 18.83
C GLU A 130 -15.67 1.60 19.20
N ILE A 131 -15.27 0.55 19.92
CA ILE A 131 -16.21 -0.45 20.46
C ILE A 131 -16.94 0.13 21.66
N LEU A 132 -16.22 0.65 22.65
CA LEU A 132 -16.79 1.09 23.92
C LEU A 132 -17.73 2.31 23.75
N LYS A 133 -17.51 3.16 22.74
CA LYS A 133 -18.41 4.27 22.39
C LYS A 133 -19.83 3.83 22.00
N GLN A 134 -20.04 2.55 21.66
CA GLN A 134 -21.36 2.02 21.29
C GLN A 134 -22.23 1.68 22.51
N TYR A 135 -21.68 1.78 23.73
CA TYR A 135 -22.36 1.42 24.97
C TYR A 135 -22.53 2.64 25.88
N THR A 136 -23.63 2.66 26.61
CA THR A 136 -23.83 3.57 27.74
C THR A 136 -23.04 3.12 28.96
N VAL A 137 -22.82 4.03 29.91
CA VAL A 137 -22.11 3.72 31.18
C VAL A 137 -22.80 2.59 31.95
N GLU A 138 -24.13 2.50 31.90
CA GLU A 138 -24.87 1.44 32.60
C GLU A 138 -24.72 0.08 31.92
N GLU A 139 -24.71 0.04 30.59
CA GLU A 139 -24.45 -1.19 29.83
C GLU A 139 -23.02 -1.70 30.04
N LEU A 140 -22.04 -0.80 30.11
CA LEU A 140 -20.66 -1.18 30.41
C LEU A 140 -20.54 -1.90 31.76
N LYS A 141 -21.20 -1.37 32.80
CA LYS A 141 -21.22 -1.96 34.14
C LYS A 141 -21.99 -3.28 34.22
N SER A 142 -23.18 -3.33 33.65
CA SER A 142 -24.10 -4.47 33.79
C SER A 142 -23.72 -5.66 32.91
N THR A 143 -23.11 -5.44 31.74
CA THR A 143 -22.80 -6.52 30.79
C THR A 143 -21.37 -7.05 30.92
N GLY A 144 -20.47 -6.34 31.60
CA GLY A 144 -19.04 -6.66 31.65
C GLY A 144 -18.33 -6.56 30.29
N VAL A 145 -18.91 -5.84 29.32
CA VAL A 145 -18.34 -5.71 27.96
C VAL A 145 -16.99 -5.00 27.98
N GLU A 146 -16.80 -4.03 28.88
CA GLU A 146 -15.53 -3.29 29.00
C GLU A 146 -14.36 -4.24 29.28
N GLU A 147 -14.52 -5.15 30.24
CA GLU A 147 -13.48 -6.11 30.59
C GLU A 147 -13.21 -7.09 29.43
N ARG A 148 -14.26 -7.58 28.76
CA ARG A 148 -14.09 -8.44 27.57
C ARG A 148 -13.33 -7.74 26.46
N VAL A 149 -13.60 -6.46 26.22
CA VAL A 149 -12.86 -5.67 25.24
C VAL A 149 -11.40 -5.56 25.68
N ARG A 150 -11.11 -5.13 26.91
CA ARG A 150 -9.73 -5.01 27.41
C ARG A 150 -8.94 -6.32 27.29
N ILE A 151 -9.55 -7.46 27.60
CA ILE A 151 -8.92 -8.79 27.46
C ILE A 151 -8.55 -9.08 25.99
N ARG A 152 -9.45 -8.79 25.04
CA ARG A 152 -9.19 -9.02 23.60
C ARG A 152 -8.06 -8.15 23.05
N TYR A 153 -7.82 -6.97 23.61
CA TYR A 153 -6.78 -6.03 23.14
C TYR A 153 -5.52 -6.03 24.01
N ALA A 154 -5.49 -6.79 25.10
CA ALA A 154 -4.28 -7.02 25.88
C ALA A 154 -3.19 -7.72 25.03
N LYS A 155 -1.93 -7.71 25.48
CA LYS A 155 -0.75 -8.19 24.71
C LYS A 155 -0.88 -9.62 24.14
N ASN A 156 -1.68 -10.48 24.76
CA ASN A 156 -1.91 -11.87 24.34
C ASN A 156 -3.35 -12.09 23.80
N GLY A 157 -4.13 -11.02 23.67
CA GLY A 157 -5.48 -11.05 23.15
C GLY A 157 -5.52 -11.14 21.63
N GLU A 158 -6.62 -11.66 21.10
CA GLU A 158 -6.84 -11.89 19.67
C GLU A 158 -6.74 -10.61 18.82
N ASN A 159 -7.12 -9.45 19.37
CA ASN A 159 -7.14 -8.18 18.66
C ASN A 159 -5.89 -7.32 18.94
N TYR A 160 -4.87 -7.87 19.61
CA TYR A 160 -3.63 -7.15 19.85
C TYR A 160 -2.92 -6.82 18.54
N LYS A 161 -2.33 -5.62 18.47
CA LYS A 161 -1.73 -5.10 17.23
C LYS A 161 -0.65 -5.99 16.61
N SER A 162 0.05 -6.82 17.41
CA SER A 162 1.08 -7.72 16.88
C SER A 162 0.52 -8.92 16.10
N ASN A 163 -0.79 -9.15 16.12
CA ASN A 163 -1.45 -10.23 15.37
C ASN A 163 -1.77 -9.83 13.93
N TYR A 164 -1.57 -8.56 13.58
CA TYR A 164 -1.86 -8.01 12.25
C TYR A 164 -0.55 -7.63 11.55
N ILE A 165 -0.57 -7.68 10.22
CA ILE A 165 0.59 -7.37 9.39
C ILE A 165 0.89 -5.87 9.30
N TYR A 166 -0.04 -5.00 9.70
CA TYR A 166 0.16 -3.55 9.68
C TYR A 166 1.39 -3.13 10.50
N PRO A 167 2.31 -2.36 9.90
CA PRO A 167 3.41 -1.73 10.62
C PRO A 167 2.94 -0.77 11.72
N TYR A 168 3.70 -0.65 12.81
CA TYR A 168 3.36 0.30 13.88
C TYR A 168 3.52 1.77 13.48
N LYS A 169 4.37 2.10 12.51
CA LYS A 169 4.44 3.45 11.92
C LYS A 169 3.98 3.41 10.47
N GLN A 170 3.28 4.46 10.07
CA GLN A 170 2.96 4.72 8.68
C GLN A 170 4.21 5.23 7.95
N TYR A 171 4.33 4.92 6.67
CA TYR A 171 5.27 5.57 5.77
C TYR A 171 4.76 6.97 5.46
N THR A 172 5.55 8.00 5.79
CA THR A 172 5.12 9.40 5.75
C THR A 172 5.74 10.21 4.62
N LYS A 173 6.60 9.60 3.80
CA LYS A 173 7.28 10.28 2.70
C LYS A 173 6.55 10.02 1.38
N SER A 174 6.89 10.80 0.37
CA SER A 174 6.48 10.52 -1.00
C SER A 174 7.14 9.24 -1.53
N ILE A 175 6.44 8.56 -2.42
CA ILE A 175 7.03 7.59 -3.35
C ILE A 175 6.83 8.07 -4.78
N SER A 176 7.51 7.47 -5.75
CA SER A 176 7.23 7.68 -7.16
C SER A 176 6.91 6.39 -7.89
N ILE A 177 5.89 6.41 -8.74
CA ILE A 177 5.55 5.32 -9.67
C ILE A 177 5.53 5.90 -11.09
N ASP A 178 6.36 5.37 -11.98
CA ASP A 178 6.55 5.86 -13.36
C ASP A 178 6.91 7.36 -13.42
N GLY A 179 7.53 7.92 -12.38
CA GLY A 179 7.84 9.35 -12.30
C GLY A 179 6.66 10.24 -11.87
N SER A 180 5.50 9.67 -11.50
CA SER A 180 4.44 10.39 -10.78
C SER A 180 4.64 10.27 -9.28
N ALA A 181 4.44 11.35 -8.51
CA ALA A 181 4.55 11.28 -7.05
C ALA A 181 3.25 10.77 -6.44
N ILE A 182 3.36 9.96 -5.38
CA ILE A 182 2.25 9.53 -4.53
C ILE A 182 2.62 9.90 -3.10
N ASN A 183 1.73 10.62 -2.44
CA ASN A 183 1.91 11.12 -1.08
C ASN A 183 0.90 10.45 -0.13
N PRO A 184 1.21 10.36 1.17
CA PRO A 184 0.23 9.96 2.17
C PRO A 184 -1.05 10.81 2.07
N GLY A 185 -2.21 10.17 2.14
CA GLY A 185 -3.53 10.84 2.08
C GLY A 185 -3.99 11.28 0.68
N MET A 186 -3.22 10.99 -0.38
CA MET A 186 -3.62 11.29 -1.75
C MET A 186 -4.82 10.43 -2.17
N SER A 187 -5.87 11.05 -2.74
CA SER A 187 -7.01 10.32 -3.30
C SER A 187 -6.69 9.74 -4.68
N LEU A 188 -7.47 8.75 -5.14
CA LEU A 188 -7.32 8.18 -6.48
C LEU A 188 -7.51 9.24 -7.58
N LYS A 189 -8.45 10.16 -7.42
CA LYS A 189 -8.69 11.28 -8.34
C LYS A 189 -7.48 12.19 -8.44
N GLU A 190 -6.87 12.55 -7.32
CA GLU A 190 -5.65 13.37 -7.30
C GLU A 190 -4.48 12.61 -7.96
N LEU A 191 -4.30 11.34 -7.58
CA LEU A 191 -3.29 10.47 -8.18
C LEU A 191 -3.44 10.41 -9.71
N ASN A 192 -4.64 10.16 -10.21
CA ASN A 192 -4.92 10.08 -11.63
C ASN A 192 -4.81 11.44 -12.35
N LYS A 193 -5.12 12.56 -11.68
CA LYS A 193 -4.82 13.91 -12.19
C LYS A 193 -3.31 14.09 -12.40
N ASN A 194 -2.51 13.69 -11.42
CA ASN A 194 -1.04 13.81 -11.46
C ASN A 194 -0.39 12.91 -12.53
N ARG A 195 -0.97 11.72 -12.77
CA ARG A 195 -0.52 10.82 -13.84
C ARG A 195 -0.85 11.40 -15.22
N LYS A 196 -2.09 11.86 -15.43
CA LYS A 196 -2.52 12.49 -16.69
C LYS A 196 -1.69 13.72 -17.06
N SER A 197 -1.29 14.55 -16.10
CA SER A 197 -0.48 15.75 -16.39
C SER A 197 0.96 15.43 -16.86
N LYS A 198 1.36 14.16 -16.77
CA LYS A 198 2.65 13.63 -17.22
C LYS A 198 2.50 12.67 -18.40
N ASP A 199 1.34 12.65 -19.04
CA ASP A 199 1.01 11.71 -20.13
C ASP A 199 1.19 10.24 -19.72
N LEU A 200 0.91 9.94 -18.44
CA LEU A 200 0.94 8.58 -17.90
C LEU A 200 -0.48 8.01 -17.84
N GLU A 201 -0.60 6.73 -18.16
CA GLU A 201 -1.81 5.95 -17.97
C GLU A 201 -2.32 6.02 -16.53
N ILE A 202 -3.63 6.14 -16.37
CA ILE A 202 -4.28 6.18 -15.06
C ILE A 202 -4.30 4.82 -14.38
N LEU A 203 -4.56 4.84 -13.07
CA LEU A 203 -4.93 3.65 -12.32
C LEU A 203 -6.45 3.49 -12.32
N SER A 204 -6.91 2.28 -12.55
CA SER A 204 -8.32 1.92 -12.53
C SER A 204 -8.56 0.62 -11.77
N PHE A 205 -9.81 0.41 -11.35
CA PHE A 205 -10.21 -0.63 -10.43
C PHE A 205 -9.91 -2.02 -11.00
N ARG A 206 -9.36 -2.87 -10.13
CA ARG A 206 -9.21 -4.30 -10.34
C ARG A 206 -10.45 -4.98 -9.81
N ASP A 207 -11.30 -5.44 -10.72
CA ASP A 207 -12.42 -6.29 -10.39
C ASP A 207 -11.96 -7.69 -9.99
N ASN A 208 -11.79 -7.88 -8.70
CA ASN A 208 -11.18 -9.05 -8.08
C ASN A 208 -11.98 -9.59 -6.89
N ASN A 209 -13.10 -8.93 -6.57
CA ASN A 209 -14.02 -9.33 -5.50
C ASN A 209 -14.94 -10.48 -5.96
N LEU A 210 -14.93 -10.81 -7.26
CA LEU A 210 -15.70 -11.89 -7.89
C LEU A 210 -17.20 -11.83 -7.55
N ASP A 211 -17.73 -10.62 -7.35
CA ASP A 211 -19.13 -10.40 -6.96
C ASP A 211 -20.11 -10.52 -8.13
N GLY A 212 -19.59 -10.72 -9.35
CA GLY A 212 -20.34 -10.85 -10.60
C GLY A 212 -20.63 -9.52 -11.30
N ASN A 213 -20.20 -8.38 -10.74
CA ASN A 213 -20.34 -7.07 -11.35
C ASN A 213 -19.02 -6.65 -12.00
N ASN A 214 -19.02 -6.50 -13.34
CA ASN A 214 -17.83 -6.01 -14.02
C ASN A 214 -17.54 -4.53 -13.69
N GLN A 215 -16.65 -4.30 -12.73
CA GLN A 215 -16.16 -2.98 -12.33
C GLN A 215 -14.79 -2.65 -12.94
N TRP A 216 -14.30 -3.50 -13.86
CA TRP A 216 -13.00 -3.33 -14.48
C TRP A 216 -12.90 -1.96 -15.17
N GLY A 217 -11.82 -1.24 -14.85
CA GLY A 217 -11.58 0.06 -15.47
C GLY A 217 -12.31 1.23 -14.80
N ASP A 218 -13.12 0.99 -13.76
CA ASP A 218 -13.76 2.08 -13.02
C ASP A 218 -12.70 2.93 -12.28
N THR A 219 -12.99 4.22 -12.15
CA THR A 219 -12.18 5.18 -11.41
C THR A 219 -12.97 5.87 -10.30
N LYS A 220 -14.19 5.41 -10.02
CA LYS A 220 -14.86 5.71 -8.75
C LYS A 220 -13.92 5.27 -7.64
N GLU A 221 -13.72 6.15 -6.65
CA GLU A 221 -12.75 5.95 -5.57
C GLU A 221 -13.25 4.91 -4.55
N GLU A 222 -13.82 3.79 -4.98
CA GLU A 222 -14.29 2.71 -4.11
C GLU A 222 -13.14 2.00 -3.37
N ASP A 223 -13.52 1.16 -2.41
CA ASP A 223 -12.55 0.38 -1.65
C ASP A 223 -12.03 -0.77 -2.52
N GLY A 224 -10.70 -0.86 -2.66
CA GLY A 224 -10.10 -1.91 -3.47
C GLY A 224 -8.75 -1.56 -4.06
N GLU A 225 -8.33 -2.43 -4.98
CA GLU A 225 -7.04 -2.36 -5.66
C GLU A 225 -7.18 -1.62 -6.99
N TYR A 226 -6.27 -0.68 -7.25
CA TYR A 226 -6.20 0.11 -8.48
C TYR A 226 -4.82 0.00 -9.09
N TRP A 227 -4.76 -0.24 -10.39
CA TRP A 227 -3.50 -0.34 -11.12
C TRP A 227 -3.65 0.13 -12.57
N ASN A 228 -2.56 0.11 -13.34
CA ASN A 228 -2.62 0.34 -14.78
C ASN A 228 -3.05 -0.92 -15.55
N ASN A 229 -4.27 -0.91 -16.07
CA ASN A 229 -4.90 -2.04 -16.79
C ASN A 229 -4.40 -2.21 -18.24
N GLU A 230 -3.83 -1.17 -18.84
CA GLU A 230 -3.48 -1.14 -20.27
C GLU A 230 -2.09 -1.74 -20.58
N LYS A 231 -1.24 -1.93 -19.56
CA LYS A 231 0.11 -2.47 -19.75
C LYS A 231 0.11 -4.00 -19.75
N ARG A 232 -0.11 -4.59 -20.93
CA ARG A 232 0.03 -6.05 -21.17
C ARG A 232 1.49 -6.53 -21.31
N ASP A 233 2.49 -5.65 -21.34
CA ASP A 233 3.89 -6.02 -21.54
C ASP A 233 4.84 -5.21 -20.64
N MET A 234 4.77 -5.49 -19.34
CA MET A 234 5.24 -4.63 -18.25
C MET A 234 6.77 -4.44 -18.12
N CYS A 235 7.60 -5.06 -18.95
CA CYS A 235 9.00 -4.66 -19.14
C CYS A 235 9.57 -5.46 -20.32
N PRO A 236 9.46 -4.99 -21.57
CA PRO A 236 9.68 -5.84 -22.75
C PRO A 236 11.08 -6.45 -22.82
N SER A 237 12.09 -5.70 -22.38
CA SER A 237 13.50 -6.10 -22.40
C SER A 237 13.93 -7.01 -21.25
N LYS A 238 13.04 -7.32 -20.30
CA LYS A 238 13.36 -8.16 -19.14
C LYS A 238 12.47 -9.42 -19.10
N SER A 239 13.03 -10.50 -18.56
CA SER A 239 12.27 -11.71 -18.22
C SER A 239 11.39 -11.54 -16.98
N THR A 240 11.47 -10.39 -16.31
CA THR A 240 10.77 -10.11 -15.06
C THR A 240 10.09 -8.76 -15.14
N PHE A 241 9.00 -8.58 -14.41
CA PHE A 241 8.31 -7.30 -14.30
C PHE A 241 7.73 -7.13 -12.90
N THR A 242 7.32 -5.90 -12.59
CA THR A 242 6.60 -5.57 -11.36
C THR A 242 5.24 -4.99 -11.70
N ARG A 243 4.22 -5.32 -10.89
CA ARG A 243 2.92 -4.67 -10.93
C ARG A 243 2.80 -3.78 -9.70
N ASN A 244 2.50 -2.52 -9.95
CA ASN A 244 2.32 -1.51 -8.90
C ASN A 244 0.82 -1.28 -8.66
N ILE A 245 0.37 -1.48 -7.44
CA ILE A 245 -1.05 -1.50 -7.04
C ILE A 245 -1.26 -0.50 -5.91
N ALA A 246 -2.25 0.36 -6.05
CA ALA A 246 -2.73 1.22 -4.98
C ALA A 246 -3.98 0.62 -4.34
N GLN A 247 -3.93 0.34 -3.04
CA GLN A 247 -5.10 -0.08 -2.26
C GLN A 247 -5.72 1.13 -1.59
N PHE A 248 -7.03 1.30 -1.76
CA PHE A 248 -7.83 2.27 -1.02
C PHE A 248 -8.79 1.55 -0.06
N SER A 249 -8.99 2.14 1.12
CA SER A 249 -9.96 1.70 2.12
C SER A 249 -10.68 2.90 2.68
N ASN A 250 -12.01 2.86 2.64
CA ASN A 250 -12.90 3.98 2.83
C ASN A 250 -12.42 5.27 2.13
N HIS A 251 -12.10 5.17 0.84
CA HIS A 251 -11.57 6.26 0.00
C HIS A 251 -10.16 6.79 0.39
N GLU A 252 -9.51 6.27 1.42
CA GLU A 252 -8.15 6.66 1.82
C GLU A 252 -7.11 5.69 1.26
N LEU A 253 -5.98 6.23 0.77
CA LEU A 253 -4.85 5.40 0.33
C LEU A 253 -4.29 4.61 1.52
N GLU A 254 -4.47 3.29 1.49
CA GLU A 254 -4.05 2.41 2.58
C GLU A 254 -2.59 2.01 2.42
N PHE A 255 -2.25 1.45 1.26
CA PHE A 255 -0.89 1.03 0.94
C PHE A 255 -0.64 1.00 -0.57
N ILE A 256 0.63 1.01 -0.93
CA ILE A 256 1.09 0.62 -2.26
C ILE A 256 1.68 -0.77 -2.17
N LYS A 257 1.17 -1.70 -2.99
CA LYS A 257 1.67 -3.06 -3.14
C LYS A 257 2.42 -3.18 -4.45
N VAL A 258 3.61 -3.79 -4.41
CA VAL A 258 4.44 -4.08 -5.58
C VAL A 258 4.61 -5.58 -5.67
N GLU A 259 4.00 -6.19 -6.69
CA GLU A 259 4.13 -7.61 -6.99
C GLU A 259 5.24 -7.81 -8.02
N TYR A 260 6.16 -8.73 -7.77
CA TYR A 260 7.18 -9.14 -8.70
C TYR A 260 6.78 -10.43 -9.41
N TYR A 261 7.04 -10.49 -10.71
CA TYR A 261 6.71 -11.63 -11.56
C TYR A 261 7.90 -12.04 -12.41
N ASP A 262 8.16 -13.35 -12.49
CA ASP A 262 8.97 -13.94 -13.55
C ASP A 262 8.05 -14.36 -14.72
N LYS A 263 8.33 -13.88 -15.93
CA LYS A 263 7.57 -14.21 -17.14
C LYS A 263 7.66 -15.69 -17.50
N LYS A 264 8.64 -16.43 -16.97
CA LYS A 264 8.79 -17.87 -17.21
C LYS A 264 7.91 -18.74 -16.32
N GLU A 265 7.56 -18.27 -15.13
CA GLU A 265 6.72 -19.00 -14.16
C GLU A 265 5.21 -18.77 -14.40
N ASN A 266 4.85 -17.76 -15.21
CA ASN A 266 3.47 -17.43 -15.56
C ASN A 266 3.02 -17.97 -16.94
N LYS A 267 3.57 -19.11 -17.39
CA LYS A 267 3.20 -19.79 -18.64
C LYS A 267 2.48 -21.10 -18.40
#